data_AF-A0A4T2GHN5-F1
#
_entry.id   AF-A0A4T2GHN5-F1
#
_cell.length_a   1.000
_cell.length_b   1.000
_cell.length_c   1.000
_cell.angle_alpha   90.00
_cell.angle_beta   90.00
_cell.angle_gamma   90.00
#
_symmetry.space_group_name_H-M   'P 1'
#
loop_
_entity.id
_entity.type
_entity.pdbx_description
1 polymer ?
#
loop_
_entity_poly.entity_id
_entity_poly.type
_entity_poly.pdbx_seq_one_letter_code
_entity_poly.pdbx_strand_id
1 'polypeptide(L)'
;MSRTLEVKNKKHKRRSKKLLVAKNMPPLYHTLPGQDFAHEKSQVLKWLADVPEIQDWVMEQLKSAGYIVYNPDTGRWRGVDYGT
;
A
#
# COMPACT_ATOMS: atom_id res chain seq x y z
N MET A 1 -2.94 -26.68 36.30
CA MET A 1 -3.76 -25.97 35.30
C MET A 1 -2.89 -25.66 34.09
N SER A 2 -2.88 -26.56 33.12
CA SER A 2 -2.00 -26.52 31.95
C SER A 2 -2.46 -25.41 30.98
N ARG A 3 -1.57 -24.45 30.69
CA ARG A 3 -1.84 -23.34 29.77
C ARG A 3 -1.65 -23.83 28.34
N THR A 4 -2.74 -24.17 27.67
CA THR A 4 -2.75 -24.48 26.24
C THR A 4 -2.32 -23.24 25.46
N LEU A 5 -1.17 -23.32 24.79
CA LEU A 5 -0.73 -22.30 23.84
C LEU A 5 -1.56 -22.47 22.56
N GLU A 6 -2.52 -21.57 22.32
CA GLU A 6 -3.19 -21.44 21.04
C GLU A 6 -2.16 -21.19 19.93
N VAL A 7 -1.94 -22.19 19.08
CA VAL A 7 -1.20 -22.01 17.84
C VAL A 7 -2.09 -21.20 16.90
N LYS A 8 -1.91 -19.87 16.91
CA LYS A 8 -2.52 -18.98 15.91
C LYS A 8 -2.09 -19.43 14.52
N ASN A 9 -2.99 -20.12 13.83
CA ASN A 9 -2.83 -20.50 12.44
C ASN A 9 -2.69 -19.21 11.61
N LYS A 10 -1.46 -18.81 11.27
CA LYS A 10 -1.19 -17.67 10.39
C LYS A 10 -1.70 -18.05 9.00
N LYS A 11 -2.99 -17.80 8.73
CA LYS A 11 -3.53 -17.81 7.37
C LYS A 11 -2.62 -16.92 6.52
N HIS A 12 -1.87 -17.53 5.60
CA HIS A 12 -1.09 -16.78 4.62
C HIS A 12 -2.08 -15.91 3.84
N LYS A 13 -2.07 -14.60 4.10
CA LYS A 13 -2.89 -13.63 3.37
C LYS A 13 -2.49 -13.77 1.90
N ARG A 14 -3.40 -14.27 1.05
CA ARG A 14 -3.19 -14.29 -0.41
C ARG A 14 -2.87 -12.87 -0.83
N ARG A 15 -1.64 -12.64 -1.29
CA ARG A 15 -1.23 -11.34 -1.81
C ARG A 15 -2.02 -11.08 -3.09
N SER A 16 -2.40 -9.82 -3.32
CA SER A 16 -3.14 -9.46 -4.53
C SER A 16 -2.29 -9.74 -5.76
N LYS A 17 -2.93 -10.23 -6.84
CA LYS A 17 -2.27 -10.41 -8.14
C LYS A 17 -1.69 -9.09 -8.67
N LYS A 18 -2.33 -7.97 -8.31
CA LYS A 18 -1.89 -6.61 -8.66
C LYS A 18 -0.48 -6.27 -8.16
N LEU A 19 -0.04 -6.90 -7.06
CA LEU A 19 1.31 -6.70 -6.52
C LEU A 19 2.39 -7.52 -7.23
N LEU A 20 2.03 -8.44 -8.14
CA LEU A 20 3.01 -9.27 -8.83
C LEU A 20 3.87 -8.45 -9.80
N VAL A 21 3.36 -7.32 -10.30
CA VAL A 21 4.11 -6.38 -11.16
C VAL A 21 5.39 -5.88 -10.49
N ALA A 22 5.41 -5.78 -9.15
CA ALA A 22 6.59 -5.37 -8.39
C ALA A 22 7.77 -6.35 -8.54
N LYS A 23 7.53 -7.60 -8.98
CA LYS A 23 8.61 -8.55 -9.30
C LYS A 23 9.43 -8.14 -10.53
N ASN A 24 8.85 -7.32 -11.41
CA ASN A 24 9.50 -6.81 -12.62
C ASN A 24 10.13 -5.43 -12.40
N MET A 25 10.19 -4.96 -11.15
CA MET A 25 10.81 -3.69 -10.81
C MET A 25 12.30 -3.73 -11.18
N PRO A 26 12.81 -2.76 -11.96
CA PRO A 26 14.24 -2.68 -12.25
C PRO A 26 15.06 -2.38 -10.99
N PRO A 27 16.38 -2.55 -11.01
CA PRO A 27 17.24 -2.09 -9.92
C PRO A 27 17.13 -0.56 -9.79
N LEU A 28 16.60 -0.10 -8.65
CA LEU A 28 16.35 1.31 -8.35
C LEU A 28 16.86 1.64 -6.95
N TYR A 29 17.29 2.88 -6.74
CA TYR A 29 17.72 3.35 -5.43
C TYR A 29 16.53 3.74 -4.55
N HIS A 30 16.41 3.11 -3.39
CA HIS A 30 15.50 3.59 -2.35
C HIS A 30 16.07 4.82 -1.63
N THR A 31 17.38 4.79 -1.37
CA THR A 31 18.21 5.90 -0.90
C THR A 31 19.41 6.00 -1.84
N LEU A 32 19.71 7.20 -2.33
CA LEU A 32 20.85 7.40 -3.22
C LEU A 32 22.16 7.18 -2.44
N PRO A 33 23.19 6.56 -3.06
CA PRO A 33 24.48 6.37 -2.41
C PRO A 33 25.08 7.72 -1.96
N GLY A 34 25.45 7.82 -0.69
CA GLY A 34 26.07 9.02 -0.13
C GLY A 34 25.11 10.18 0.13
N GLN A 35 23.80 9.97 0.10
CA GLN A 35 22.80 10.97 0.49
C GLN A 35 21.87 10.41 1.56
N ASP A 36 21.32 11.32 2.37
CA ASP A 36 20.21 10.97 3.26
C ASP A 36 18.96 10.62 2.47
N PHE A 37 18.12 9.79 3.08
CA PHE A 37 16.85 9.39 2.50
C PHE A 37 15.93 10.61 2.31
N ALA A 38 15.47 10.81 1.09
CA ALA A 38 14.46 11.80 0.75
C ALA A 38 13.40 11.14 -0.14
N HIS A 39 12.13 11.27 0.24
CA HIS A 39 11.00 10.65 -0.48
C HIS A 39 10.99 11.04 -1.96
N GLU A 40 11.22 12.31 -2.26
CA GLU A 40 11.25 12.87 -3.62
C GLU A 40 12.38 12.31 -4.49
N LYS A 41 13.49 11.89 -3.86
CA LYS A 41 14.66 11.33 -4.54
C LYS A 41 14.59 9.81 -4.67
N SER A 42 13.64 9.16 -3.99
CA SER A 42 13.53 7.72 -4.00
C SER A 42 12.98 7.22 -5.33
N GLN A 43 13.85 6.61 -6.13
CA GLN A 43 13.47 6.04 -7.42
C GLN A 43 12.47 4.90 -7.25
N VAL A 44 12.59 4.13 -6.15
CA VAL A 44 11.64 3.06 -5.79
C VAL A 44 10.24 3.62 -5.55
N LEU A 45 10.10 4.67 -4.73
CA LEU A 45 8.79 5.26 -4.44
C LEU A 45 8.16 5.87 -5.70
N LYS A 46 8.97 6.54 -6.51
CA LYS A 46 8.52 7.08 -7.79
C LYS A 46 8.00 5.98 -8.72
N TRP A 47 8.76 4.90 -8.90
CA TRP A 47 8.34 3.78 -9.73
C TRP A 47 7.04 3.14 -9.21
N LEU A 48 6.94 2.89 -7.90
CA LEU A 48 5.72 2.34 -7.30
C LEU A 48 4.51 3.25 -7.50
N ALA A 49 4.72 4.57 -7.44
CA ALA A 49 3.68 5.56 -7.69
C ALA A 49 3.26 5.60 -9.17
N ASP A 50 4.11 5.20 -10.11
CA ASP A 50 3.79 5.20 -11.54
C ASP A 50 3.09 3.90 -12.02
N VAL A 51 3.11 2.83 -11.21
CA VAL A 51 2.54 1.53 -11.61
C VAL A 51 1.02 1.47 -11.33
N PRO A 52 0.16 1.40 -12.37
CA PRO A 52 -1.30 1.47 -12.19
C PRO A 52 -1.86 0.34 -11.32
N GLU A 53 -1.34 -0.88 -11.41
CA GLU A 53 -1.81 -2.02 -10.63
C GLU A 53 -1.56 -1.81 -9.13
N ILE A 54 -0.46 -1.15 -8.78
CA ILE A 54 -0.13 -0.84 -7.39
C ILE A 54 -1.03 0.29 -6.88
N GLN A 55 -1.24 1.33 -7.68
CA GLN A 55 -2.18 2.42 -7.36
C GLN A 55 -3.59 1.88 -7.09
N ASP A 56 -4.08 1.02 -7.97
CA ASP A 56 -5.35 0.30 -7.85
C ASP A 56 -5.43 -0.50 -6.53
N TRP A 57 -4.36 -1.23 -6.22
CA TRP A 57 -4.31 -2.02 -5.00
C TRP A 57 -4.35 -1.12 -3.76
N VAL A 58 -3.63 0.00 -3.77
CA VAL A 58 -3.65 0.99 -2.67
C VAL A 58 -5.06 1.55 -2.50
N MET A 59 -5.71 1.94 -3.59
CA MET A 59 -7.09 2.44 -3.56
C MET A 59 -8.05 1.42 -2.94
N GLU A 60 -7.97 0.16 -3.36
CA GLU A 60 -8.76 -0.94 -2.79
C GLU A 60 -8.47 -1.17 -1.30
N GLN A 61 -7.20 -1.08 -0.88
CA GLN A 61 -6.84 -1.21 0.54
C GLN A 61 -7.42 -0.07 1.36
N LEU A 62 -7.28 1.18 0.91
CA LEU A 62 -7.80 2.36 1.62
C LEU A 62 -9.32 2.30 1.75
N LYS A 63 -10.01 1.89 0.68
CA LYS A 63 -11.46 1.66 0.68
C LYS A 63 -11.84 0.55 1.66
N SER A 64 -11.17 -0.61 1.59
CA SER A 64 -11.47 -1.78 2.43
C SER A 64 -11.19 -1.52 3.91
N ALA A 65 -10.17 -0.72 4.21
CA ALA A 65 -9.84 -0.30 5.57
C ALA A 65 -10.79 0.78 6.11
N GLY A 66 -11.64 1.37 5.26
CA GLY A 66 -12.56 2.44 5.65
C GLY A 66 -11.88 3.80 5.86
N TYR A 67 -10.67 4.01 5.34
CA TYR A 67 -9.97 5.30 5.47
C TYR A 67 -10.48 6.37 4.50
N ILE A 68 -11.08 5.95 3.40
CA ILE A 68 -11.66 6.84 2.40
C ILE A 68 -13.12 6.49 2.14
N VAL A 69 -13.92 7.52 1.87
CA VAL A 69 -15.34 7.40 1.55
C VAL A 69 -15.62 8.05 0.20
N TYR A 70 -16.49 7.40 -0.58
CA TYR A 70 -17.00 7.94 -1.83
C TYR A 70 -18.25 8.77 -1.58
N ASN A 71 -18.28 9.99 -2.09
CA ASN A 71 -19.45 10.84 -2.09
C ASN A 71 -20.15 10.73 -3.47
N PRO A 72 -21.37 10.15 -3.55
CA PRO A 72 -22.07 9.95 -4.81
C PRO A 72 -22.58 11.26 -5.43
N ASP A 73 -22.88 12.29 -4.63
CA ASP A 73 -23.39 13.57 -5.11
C ASP A 73 -22.32 14.38 -5.86
N THR A 74 -21.06 14.23 -5.45
CA THR A 74 -19.91 14.94 -6.05
C THR A 74 -19.04 14.07 -6.94
N GLY A 75 -19.20 12.74 -6.89
CA GLY A 75 -18.34 11.77 -7.56
C GLY A 75 -16.90 11.71 -7.01
N ARG A 76 -16.65 12.27 -5.82
CA ARG A 76 -15.30 12.40 -5.25
C ARG A 76 -15.06 11.43 -4.10
N TRP A 77 -13.80 11.02 -3.96
CA TRP A 77 -13.30 10.32 -2.80
C TRP A 77 -12.70 11.30 -1.81
N ARG A 78 -12.91 11.09 -0.52
CA ARG A 78 -12.29 11.88 0.55
C ARG A 78 -11.85 10.97 1.70
N GLY A 79 -10.86 11.42 2.47
CA GLY A 79 -10.53 10.80 3.75
C GLY A 79 -11.67 10.96 4.74
N VAL A 80 -11.86 9.97 5.61
CA VAL A 80 -12.93 10.01 6.63
C VAL A 80 -12.76 11.16 7.63
N ASP A 81 -11.51 11.55 7.91
CA ASP A 81 -11.17 12.64 8.83
C ASP A 81 -10.95 13.99 8.12
N TYR A 82 -11.12 14.04 6.80
CA TYR A 82 -10.89 15.27 6.05
C TYR A 82 -12.09 16.21 6.15
N GLY A 83 -11.96 17.25 6.99
CA GLY A 83 -12.99 18.26 7.24
C GLY A 83 -13.69 18.17 8.60
N THR A 84 -13.09 17.45 9.56
CA THR A 84 -13.50 17.44 10.98
C THR A 84 -12.83 18.57 11.75
#